data_AF-A0A679K366-F1
#
_entry.id   AF-A0A679K366-F1
#
_cell.length_a   1.000
_cell.length_b   1.000
_cell.length_c   1.000
_cell.angle_alpha   90.00
_cell.angle_beta   90.00
_cell.angle_gamma   90.00
#
_symmetry.space_group_name_H-M   'P 1'
#
loop_
_entity.id
_entity.type
_entity.pdbx_description
1 polymer ?
#
loop_
_entity_poly.entity_id
_entity_poly.type
_entity_poly.pdbx_seq_one_letter_code
_entity_poly.pdbx_strand_id
1 'polypeptide(L)'
;MPAPRLDPTGLEDRIRSTIAEIAALDAQAKVIATKRAAHNAEVCRMACQLARIPMDDAAPVPRGQEAVPIAQAARIAKCDDGTLHRAGKAAGWVFKRGGRWYVRTAELYDWMSGRRA
;
A
#
# COMPACT_ATOMS: atom_id res chain seq x y z
N MET A 1 -47.45 1.65 48.56
CA MET A 1 -46.36 1.27 47.64
C MET A 1 -45.15 0.85 48.47
N PRO A 2 -44.96 -0.45 48.79
CA PRO A 2 -43.75 -0.86 49.48
C PRO A 2 -42.56 -0.71 48.52
N ALA A 3 -41.45 -0.13 49.01
CA ALA A 3 -40.22 0.00 48.23
C ALA A 3 -39.74 -1.39 47.77
N PRO A 4 -39.21 -1.53 46.54
CA PRO A 4 -38.66 -2.80 46.08
C PRO A 4 -37.56 -3.24 47.06
N ARG A 5 -37.78 -4.38 47.72
CA ARG A 5 -36.79 -4.97 48.62
C ARG A 5 -35.58 -5.33 47.78
N LEU A 6 -34.47 -4.65 48.02
CA LEU A 6 -33.16 -5.03 47.50
C LEU A 6 -32.88 -6.46 47.96
N ASP A 7 -32.77 -7.38 47.00
CA ASP A 7 -32.30 -8.75 47.25
C ASP A 7 -30.77 -8.71 47.37
N PRO A 8 -30.22 -8.81 48.59
CA PRO A 8 -28.77 -8.69 48.81
C PRO A 8 -28.01 -9.83 48.13
N THR A 9 -28.61 -11.02 48.06
CA THR A 9 -28.02 -12.20 47.42
C THR A 9 -27.82 -11.98 45.92
N GLY A 10 -28.85 -11.45 45.24
CA GLY A 10 -28.77 -11.13 43.81
C GLY A 10 -27.76 -10.01 43.50
N LEU A 11 -27.52 -9.09 44.43
CA LEU A 11 -26.50 -8.05 44.28
C LEU A 11 -25.08 -8.62 44.46
N GLU A 12 -24.86 -9.48 45.45
CA GLU A 12 -23.59 -10.16 45.69
C GLU A 12 -23.18 -11.05 44.50
N ASP A 13 -24.13 -11.79 43.93
CA ASP A 13 -23.86 -12.65 42.77
C ASP A 13 -23.49 -11.83 41.53
N ARG A 14 -24.15 -10.68 41.32
CA ARG A 14 -23.79 -9.74 40.25
C ARG A 14 -22.40 -9.16 40.45
N ILE A 15 -22.05 -8.74 41.66
CA ILE A 15 -20.70 -8.24 41.98
C ILE A 15 -19.66 -9.32 41.69
N ARG A 16 -19.90 -10.56 42.14
CA ARG A 16 -18.98 -11.67 41.90
C ARG A 16 -18.82 -11.95 40.40
N SER A 17 -19.92 -11.94 39.65
CA SER A 17 -19.92 -12.11 38.20
C SER A 17 -19.12 -11.00 37.50
N THR A 18 -19.34 -9.73 37.85
CA THR A 18 -18.61 -8.60 37.27
C THR A 18 -17.12 -8.65 37.62
N ILE A 19 -16.74 -9.05 38.84
CA ILE A 19 -15.32 -9.23 39.20
C ILE A 19 -14.68 -10.32 38.33
N ALA A 20 -15.37 -11.43 38.10
CA ALA A 20 -14.87 -12.50 37.23
C ALA A 20 -14.71 -12.04 35.78
N GLU A 21 -15.64 -11.22 35.27
CA GLU A 21 -15.56 -10.64 33.94
C GLU A 21 -14.38 -9.68 33.80
N ILE A 22 -14.16 -8.79 34.78
CA ILE A 22 -12.99 -7.89 34.81
C ILE A 22 -11.70 -8.70 34.81
N ALA A 23 -11.60 -9.74 35.65
CA ALA A 23 -10.42 -10.59 35.70
C ALA A 23 -10.15 -11.31 34.36
N ALA A 24 -11.21 -11.74 33.66
CA ALA A 24 -11.09 -12.34 32.34
C ALA A 24 -10.60 -11.33 31.29
N LEU A 25 -11.11 -10.10 31.31
CA LEU A 25 -10.66 -9.03 30.42
C LEU A 25 -9.20 -8.65 30.69
N ASP A 26 -8.79 -8.58 31.95
CA ASP A 26 -7.38 -8.35 32.33
C ASP A 26 -6.46 -9.46 31.82
N ALA A 27 -6.90 -10.72 31.90
CA ALA A 27 -6.16 -11.85 31.35
C ALA A 27 -6.03 -11.75 29.82
N GLN A 28 -7.10 -11.38 29.12
CA GLN A 28 -7.07 -11.15 27.68
C GLN A 28 -6.15 -9.99 27.30
N ALA A 29 -6.20 -8.88 28.02
CA ALA A 29 -5.34 -7.72 27.81
C ALA A 29 -3.85 -8.10 27.94
N LYS A 30 -3.49 -8.92 28.93
CA LYS A 30 -2.13 -9.46 29.10
C LYS A 30 -1.71 -10.31 27.90
N VAL A 31 -2.58 -11.19 27.41
CA VAL A 31 -2.28 -12.02 26.21
C VAL A 31 -2.06 -11.13 24.98
N ILE A 32 -2.89 -10.11 24.77
CA ILE A 32 -2.74 -9.16 23.67
C ILE A 32 -1.43 -8.38 23.79
N ALA A 33 -1.08 -7.90 24.98
CA ALA A 33 0.18 -7.20 25.23
C ALA A 33 1.39 -8.07 24.87
N THR A 34 1.40 -9.34 25.28
CA THR A 34 2.45 -10.30 24.92
C THR A 34 2.54 -10.51 23.41
N LYS A 35 1.40 -10.70 22.72
CA LYS A 35 1.38 -10.84 21.25
C LYS A 35 1.90 -9.60 20.54
N ARG A 36 1.53 -8.40 21.01
CA ARG A 36 2.03 -7.13 20.48
C ARG A 36 3.53 -6.98 20.68
N ALA A 37 4.06 -7.34 21.85
CA ALA A 37 5.50 -7.32 22.11
C ALA A 37 6.26 -8.26 21.17
N ALA A 38 5.75 -9.49 20.96
CA ALA A 38 6.35 -10.43 20.02
C ALA A 38 6.31 -9.92 18.57
N HIS A 39 5.20 -9.34 18.14
CA HIS A 39 5.07 -8.74 16.81
C HIS A 39 6.02 -7.56 16.61
N ASN A 40 6.12 -6.66 17.59
CA ASN A 40 7.07 -5.55 17.55
C ASN A 40 8.52 -6.03 17.46
N ALA A 41 8.88 -7.10 18.19
CA ALA A 41 10.20 -7.71 18.09
C ALA A 41 10.46 -8.30 16.69
N GLU A 42 9.46 -8.89 16.04
CA GLU A 42 9.57 -9.33 14.64
C GLU A 42 9.76 -8.15 13.68
N VAL A 43 8.94 -7.10 13.80
CA VAL A 43 9.08 -5.89 12.97
C VAL A 43 10.47 -5.27 13.13
N CYS A 44 10.99 -5.16 14.36
CA CYS A 44 12.34 -4.68 14.60
C CYS A 44 13.40 -5.59 13.97
N ARG A 45 13.25 -6.92 14.07
CA ARG A 45 14.15 -7.87 13.40
C ARG A 45 14.14 -7.70 11.89
N MET A 46 12.97 -7.60 11.27
CA MET A 46 12.82 -7.36 9.84
C MET A 46 13.43 -6.02 9.42
N ALA A 47 13.19 -4.95 10.19
CA ALA A 47 13.78 -3.64 9.94
C ALA A 47 15.33 -3.68 10.03
N CYS A 48 15.88 -4.36 11.03
CA CYS A 48 17.32 -4.59 11.14
C CYS A 48 17.88 -5.41 9.96
N GLN A 49 17.15 -6.41 9.47
CA GLN A 49 17.54 -7.17 8.29
C GLN A 49 17.57 -6.28 7.05
N LEU A 50 16.51 -5.49 6.82
CA LEU A 50 16.44 -4.55 5.71
C LEU A 50 17.55 -3.49 5.76
N ALA A 51 17.90 -3.00 6.95
CA ALA A 51 18.99 -2.03 7.12
C ALA A 51 20.40 -2.62 6.90
N ARG A 52 20.55 -3.95 7.01
CA ARG A 52 21.81 -4.67 6.75
C ARG A 52 21.97 -5.08 5.29
N ILE A 53 20.90 -5.07 4.52
CA ILE A 53 21.00 -5.11 3.07
C ILE A 53 21.71 -3.81 2.71
N PRO A 54 22.95 -3.85 2.18
CA PRO A 54 23.54 -2.63 1.66
C PRO A 54 22.51 -2.05 0.68
N MET A 55 22.17 -0.76 0.84
CA MET A 55 21.66 0.01 -0.28
C MET A 55 22.81 0.12 -1.29
N ASP A 56 23.25 -1.00 -1.84
CA ASP A 56 24.28 -1.02 -2.85
C ASP A 56 23.64 -0.41 -4.08
N ASP A 57 24.15 0.78 -4.38
CA ASP A 57 24.19 1.46 -5.66
C ASP A 57 23.16 0.95 -6.64
N ALA A 58 22.04 1.69 -6.72
CA ALA A 58 21.10 1.69 -7.84
C ALA A 58 21.42 0.57 -8.83
N ALA A 59 21.03 -0.67 -8.50
CA ALA A 59 21.29 -1.85 -9.33
C ALA A 59 21.09 -1.39 -10.76
N PRO A 60 22.10 -1.47 -11.66
CA PRO A 60 22.15 -0.66 -12.86
C PRO A 60 20.79 -0.78 -13.48
N VAL A 61 19.99 0.29 -13.34
CA VAL A 61 18.58 0.21 -13.67
C VAL A 61 18.64 -0.31 -15.07
N PRO A 62 18.06 -1.49 -15.38
CA PRO A 62 18.01 -1.88 -16.76
C PRO A 62 17.26 -0.70 -17.36
N ARG A 63 17.96 0.15 -18.10
CA ARG A 63 17.37 1.09 -19.04
C ARG A 63 16.80 0.23 -20.17
N GLY A 64 16.03 -0.79 -19.82
CA GLY A 64 15.04 -1.37 -20.68
C GLY A 64 14.18 -0.19 -20.99
N GLN A 65 14.28 0.29 -22.23
CA GLN A 65 13.51 1.40 -22.75
C GLN A 65 12.06 1.17 -22.32
N GLU A 66 11.63 1.86 -21.25
CA GLU A 66 10.33 1.64 -20.66
C GLU A 66 9.34 2.07 -21.72
N ALA A 67 8.69 1.09 -22.34
CA ALA A 67 7.76 1.33 -23.42
C ALA A 67 6.38 0.90 -22.95
N VAL A 68 5.46 1.84 -22.94
CA VAL A 68 4.07 1.60 -22.52
C VAL A 68 3.19 1.43 -23.75
N PRO A 69 2.09 0.65 -23.68
CA PRO A 69 1.12 0.60 -24.76
C PRO A 69 0.59 1.99 -25.11
N ILE A 70 0.37 2.26 -26.40
CA ILE A 70 -0.01 3.61 -26.86
C ILE A 70 -1.30 4.13 -26.21
N ALA A 71 -2.27 3.25 -25.94
CA ALA A 71 -3.51 3.62 -25.25
C ALA A 71 -3.29 4.06 -23.79
N GLN A 72 -2.21 3.59 -23.14
CA GLN A 72 -1.82 4.04 -21.80
C GLN A 72 -1.05 5.35 -21.89
N ALA A 73 -0.14 5.49 -22.86
CA ALA A 73 0.55 6.75 -23.14
C ALA A 73 -0.42 7.89 -23.45
N ALA A 74 -1.45 7.63 -24.24
CA ALA A 74 -2.50 8.58 -24.62
C ALA A 74 -3.25 9.11 -23.39
N ARG A 75 -3.55 8.22 -22.43
CA ARG A 75 -4.14 8.58 -21.14
C ARG A 75 -3.22 9.47 -20.30
N ILE A 76 -1.93 9.14 -20.24
CA ILE A 76 -0.92 9.94 -19.51
C ILE A 76 -0.80 11.33 -20.13
N ALA A 77 -0.72 11.41 -21.46
CA ALA A 77 -0.59 12.64 -22.21
C ALA A 77 -1.89 13.42 -22.42
N LYS A 78 -3.03 12.87 -21.97
CA LYS A 78 -4.38 13.44 -22.15
C LYS A 78 -4.67 13.80 -23.62
N CYS A 79 -4.30 12.92 -24.55
CA CYS A 79 -4.59 13.09 -25.97
C CYS A 79 -5.04 11.76 -26.60
N ASP A 80 -5.46 11.80 -27.86
CA ASP A 80 -5.80 10.58 -28.60
C ASP A 80 -4.54 9.81 -29.07
N ASP A 81 -4.72 8.50 -29.31
CA ASP A 81 -3.67 7.60 -29.81
C ASP A 81 -3.12 8.07 -31.17
N GLY A 82 -3.98 8.64 -32.02
CA GLY A 82 -3.62 9.14 -33.36
C GLY A 82 -2.62 10.31 -33.33
N THR A 83 -2.68 11.11 -32.28
CA THR A 83 -1.81 12.26 -32.04
C THR A 83 -0.43 11.80 -31.61
N LEU A 84 -0.35 10.81 -30.71
CA LEU A 84 0.93 10.17 -30.38
C LEU A 84 1.52 9.47 -31.60
N HIS A 85 0.69 8.80 -32.40
CA HIS A 85 1.11 8.18 -33.64
C HIS A 85 1.76 9.17 -34.62
N ARG A 86 1.13 10.32 -34.86
CA ARG A 86 1.66 11.35 -35.76
C ARG A 86 2.93 11.99 -35.19
N ALA A 87 2.96 12.28 -33.89
CA ALA A 87 4.08 12.94 -33.25
C ALA A 87 5.32 12.04 -33.16
N GLY A 88 5.14 10.75 -32.86
CA GLY A 88 6.25 9.89 -32.49
C GLY A 88 6.63 8.81 -33.48
N LYS A 89 5.83 8.54 -34.51
CA LYS A 89 6.21 7.59 -35.56
C LYS A 89 7.38 8.12 -36.39
N ALA A 90 7.35 9.40 -36.77
CA ALA A 90 8.44 10.03 -37.53
C ALA A 90 9.71 10.21 -36.68
N ALA A 91 9.54 10.52 -35.39
CA ALA A 91 10.63 10.68 -34.43
C ALA A 91 11.13 9.34 -33.83
N GLY A 92 10.56 8.20 -34.24
CA GLY A 92 11.05 6.87 -33.88
C GLY A 92 10.78 6.41 -32.45
N TRP A 93 10.02 7.16 -31.65
CA TRP A 93 9.66 6.80 -30.28
C TRP A 93 8.31 6.08 -30.14
N VAL A 94 7.56 5.96 -31.24
CA VAL A 94 6.37 5.07 -31.36
C VAL A 94 6.70 3.90 -32.27
N PHE A 95 6.53 2.69 -31.77
CA PHE A 95 6.91 1.47 -32.49
C PHE A 95 5.93 0.33 -32.28
N LYS A 96 5.95 -0.66 -33.19
CA LYS A 96 5.05 -1.81 -33.16
C LYS A 96 5.80 -3.06 -32.69
N ARG A 97 5.24 -3.79 -31.72
CA ARG A 97 5.77 -5.07 -31.20
C ARG A 97 4.61 -6.05 -31.01
N GLY A 98 4.69 -7.23 -31.61
CA GLY A 98 3.66 -8.28 -31.46
C GLY A 98 2.25 -7.82 -31.86
N GLY A 99 2.13 -7.00 -32.92
CA GLY A 99 0.83 -6.48 -33.37
C GLY A 99 0.32 -5.24 -32.63
N ARG A 100 0.92 -4.89 -31.49
CA ARG A 100 0.51 -3.75 -30.65
C ARG A 100 1.48 -2.58 -30.76
N TRP A 101 0.97 -1.38 -30.53
CA TRP A 101 1.74 -0.14 -30.55
C TRP A 101 2.20 0.26 -29.17
N TYR A 102 3.46 0.68 -29.10
CA TYR A 102 4.15 1.08 -27.89
C TYR A 102 4.82 2.44 -28.08
N VAL A 103 4.97 3.12 -26.96
CA VAL A 103 5.52 4.46 -26.85
C VAL A 103 6.65 4.41 -25.85
N ARG A 104 7.86 4.85 -26.24
CA ARG A 104 8.95 5.02 -25.29
C ARG A 104 8.62 6.16 -24.32
N THR A 105 8.74 5.88 -23.03
CA THR A 105 8.29 6.78 -21.97
C THR A 105 9.14 8.05 -21.87
N ALA A 106 10.47 7.96 -22.05
CA ALA A 106 11.35 9.12 -22.00
C ALA A 106 10.96 10.18 -23.04
N GLU A 107 10.83 9.77 -24.30
CA GLU A 107 10.45 10.67 -25.39
C GLU A 107 9.00 11.16 -25.28
N LEU A 108 8.10 10.37 -24.67
CA LEU A 108 6.76 10.82 -24.32
C LEU A 108 6.80 11.97 -23.30
N TYR A 109 7.63 11.85 -22.25
CA TYR A 109 7.80 12.91 -21.26
C TYR A 109 8.43 14.16 -21.87
N ASP A 110 9.45 14.02 -22.70
CA ASP A 110 10.09 15.13 -23.40
C ASP A 110 9.07 15.86 -24.29
N TRP A 111 8.31 15.11 -25.08
CA TRP A 111 7.26 15.68 -25.93
C TRP A 111 6.13 16.35 -25.13
N MET A 112 5.71 15.78 -24.00
CA MET A 112 4.73 16.40 -23.11
C MET A 112 5.26 17.66 -22.44
N SER A 113 6.55 17.71 -22.11
CA SER A 113 7.19 18.89 -21.52
C SER A 113 7.28 20.04 -22.53
N GLY A 114 7.61 19.74 -23.80
CA GLY A 114 7.63 20.72 -24.89
C GLY A 114 6.25 21.23 -25.31
N ARG A 115 5.17 20.55 -24.91
CA ARG A 115 3.77 21.02 -25.07
C ARG A 115 3.32 22.03 -24.02
N ARG A 116 4.02 22.11 -22.89
CA ARG A 116 3.67 22.97 -21.74
C ARG A 116 4.43 24.30 -21.73
N ALA A 117 5.41 24.47 -22.61
CA ALA A 117 6.06 25.74 -22.92
C ALA A 117 5.25 26.48 -23.98
#